data_AF-A0A2A4XS96-F1
#
_entry.id   AF-A0A2A4XS96-F1
#
_cell.length_a   1.000
_cell.length_b   1.000
_cell.length_c   1.000
_cell.angle_alpha   90.00
_cell.angle_beta   90.00
_cell.angle_gamma   90.00
#
_symmetry.space_group_name_H-M   'P 1'
#
loop_
_entity.id
_entity.type
_entity.pdbx_description
1 polymer ?
#
loop_
_entity_poly.entity_id
_entity_poly.type
_entity_poly.pdbx_seq_one_letter_code
_entity_poly.pdbx_strand_id
1 'polypeptide(L)'
;MELIEFRKRLKTAIKTAGGNKKVSELSNVPLGTLNNYIRGVSEPTLAKIIDIANTCNVSIDWLAYGDLANNNHDATSSLNQEALRLSLENIEDALDNSNRQMLPKDKAELLVVVYNIFNKSEKEIDNSELKQLLKFVN
;
A
#
# COMPACT_ATOMS: atom_id res chain seq x y z
N MET A 1 2.10 18.90 -14.16
CA MET A 1 0.83 18.57 -13.47
C MET A 1 -0.29 19.23 -14.24
N GLU A 2 -1.15 18.46 -14.91
CA GLU A 2 -2.21 19.03 -15.74
C GLU A 2 -3.45 19.30 -14.87
N LEU A 3 -3.78 20.56 -14.61
CA LEU A 3 -4.91 20.97 -13.75
C LEU A 3 -6.26 20.40 -14.20
N ILE A 4 -6.38 20.03 -15.48
CA ILE A 4 -7.56 19.36 -16.05
C ILE A 4 -7.80 18.00 -15.37
N GLU A 5 -6.74 17.23 -15.14
CA GLU A 5 -6.84 15.89 -14.55
C GLU A 5 -7.17 15.94 -13.05
N PHE A 6 -6.62 16.92 -12.31
CA PHE A 6 -7.02 17.18 -10.93
C PHE A 6 -8.53 17.43 -10.82
N ARG A 7 -9.08 18.31 -11.68
CA ARG A 7 -10.52 18.65 -11.66
C ARG A 7 -11.40 17.45 -12.01
N LYS A 8 -10.97 16.59 -12.94
CA LYS A 8 -11.68 15.34 -13.25
C LYS A 8 -11.73 14.42 -12.03
N ARG A 9 -10.60 14.21 -11.35
CA ARG A 9 -10.52 13.39 -10.13
C ARG A 9 -11.35 13.96 -8.98
N LEU A 10 -11.26 15.27 -8.77
CA LEU A 10 -12.09 15.99 -7.80
C LEU A 10 -13.58 15.76 -8.06
N LYS A 11 -14.02 15.92 -9.31
CA LYS A 11 -15.41 15.68 -9.72
C LYS A 11 -15.83 14.22 -9.49
N THR A 12 -14.96 13.27 -9.79
CA THR A 12 -15.21 11.84 -9.56
C THR A 12 -15.36 11.52 -8.08
N ALA A 13 -14.43 11.95 -7.23
CA ALA A 13 -14.49 11.73 -5.78
C ALA A 13 -15.78 12.29 -5.17
N ILE A 14 -16.15 13.53 -5.54
CA ILE A 14 -17.36 14.17 -5.05
C ILE A 14 -18.62 13.41 -5.49
N LYS A 15 -18.67 12.95 -6.75
CA LYS A 15 -19.80 12.17 -7.26
C LYS A 15 -19.95 10.85 -6.49
N THR A 16 -18.85 10.13 -6.26
CA THR A 16 -18.84 8.86 -5.51
C THR A 16 -19.26 9.06 -4.05
N ALA A 17 -18.88 10.17 -3.42
CA ALA A 17 -19.25 10.52 -2.05
C ALA A 17 -20.74 10.94 -1.89
N GLY A 18 -21.50 11.02 -2.99
CA GLY A 18 -22.94 11.34 -2.99
C GLY A 18 -23.28 12.73 -3.52
N GLY A 19 -22.34 13.39 -4.21
CA GLY A 19 -22.56 14.60 -4.98
C GLY A 19 -22.27 15.91 -4.24
N ASN A 20 -22.28 17.01 -4.99
CA ASN A 20 -21.76 18.31 -4.56
C ASN A 20 -22.46 18.86 -3.30
N LYS A 21 -23.78 18.68 -3.19
CA LYS A 21 -24.55 19.17 -2.02
C LYS A 21 -24.11 18.45 -0.74
N LYS A 22 -24.10 17.11 -0.78
CA LYS A 22 -23.70 16.28 0.36
C LYS A 22 -22.25 16.53 0.77
N VAL A 23 -21.34 16.61 -0.21
CA VAL A 23 -19.94 16.92 0.09
C VAL A 23 -19.79 18.35 0.63
N SER A 24 -20.55 19.33 0.15
CA SER A 24 -20.50 20.69 0.71
C SER A 24 -21.03 20.79 2.15
N GLU A 25 -21.98 19.95 2.53
CA GLU A 25 -22.51 19.90 3.90
C GLU A 25 -21.53 19.22 4.87
N LEU A 26 -20.76 18.25 4.38
CA LEU A 26 -19.83 17.44 5.17
C LEU A 26 -18.38 17.97 5.16
N SER A 27 -17.94 18.49 4.03
CA SER A 27 -16.68 19.22 3.92
C SER A 27 -16.95 20.66 4.32
N ASN A 28 -16.03 21.30 5.04
CA ASN A 28 -16.14 22.70 5.44
C ASN A 28 -15.94 23.67 4.24
N VAL A 29 -16.56 23.36 3.10
CA VAL A 29 -16.42 24.01 1.79
C VAL A 29 -17.82 24.36 1.27
N PRO A 30 -18.15 25.65 1.12
CA PRO A 30 -19.44 26.06 0.58
C PRO A 30 -19.69 25.55 -0.84
N LEU A 31 -20.94 25.27 -1.17
CA LEU A 31 -21.34 24.65 -2.45
C LEU A 31 -20.89 25.47 -3.67
N GLY A 32 -21.01 26.80 -3.59
CA GLY A 32 -20.53 27.70 -4.65
C GLY A 32 -19.03 27.58 -4.87
N THR A 33 -18.26 27.56 -3.78
CA THR A 33 -16.81 27.39 -3.79
C THR A 33 -16.40 26.02 -4.36
N LEU A 34 -17.08 24.94 -3.94
CA LEU A 34 -16.85 23.59 -4.45
C LEU A 34 -17.12 23.51 -5.96
N ASN A 35 -18.21 24.14 -6.43
CA ASN A 35 -18.53 24.21 -7.85
C ASN A 35 -17.49 25.03 -8.65
N ASN A 36 -16.94 26.10 -8.07
CA ASN A 36 -15.88 26.88 -8.68
C ASN A 36 -14.59 26.07 -8.84
N TYR A 37 -14.25 25.24 -7.84
CA TYR A 37 -13.11 24.30 -7.94
C TYR A 37 -13.30 23.29 -9.07
N ILE A 38 -14.48 22.67 -9.18
CA ILE A 38 -14.79 21.69 -10.24
C ILE A 38 -14.73 22.35 -11.63
N ARG A 39 -15.20 23.60 -11.77
CA ARG A 39 -15.19 24.35 -13.03
C ARG A 39 -13.83 24.97 -13.36
N GLY A 40 -12.91 25.03 -12.40
CA GLY A 40 -11.61 25.69 -12.56
C GLY A 40 -11.68 27.22 -12.52
N VAL A 41 -12.72 27.79 -11.93
CA VAL A 41 -12.86 29.24 -11.71
C VAL A 41 -11.92 29.72 -10.60
N SER A 42 -11.65 28.87 -9.62
CA SER A 42 -10.71 29.11 -8.54
C SER A 42 -9.99 27.83 -8.17
N GLU A 43 -8.81 27.94 -7.55
CA GLU A 43 -8.06 26.79 -7.06
C GLU A 43 -8.30 26.59 -5.54
N PRO A 44 -8.42 25.34 -5.07
CA PRO A 44 -8.53 25.05 -3.64
C PRO A 44 -7.18 25.22 -2.94
N THR A 45 -7.21 25.74 -1.71
CA THR A 45 -6.04 25.71 -0.83
C THR A 45 -5.79 24.28 -0.33
N LEU A 46 -4.58 24.00 0.14
CA LEU A 46 -4.25 22.68 0.72
C LEU A 46 -5.23 22.27 1.84
N ALA A 47 -5.59 23.21 2.73
CA ALA A 47 -6.58 22.96 3.78
C ALA A 47 -7.93 22.48 3.21
N LYS A 48 -8.39 23.09 2.12
CA LYS A 48 -9.64 22.69 1.45
C LYS A 48 -9.53 21.36 0.73
N ILE A 49 -8.35 21.05 0.19
CA ILE A 49 -8.07 19.72 -0.39
C ILE A 49 -8.14 18.65 0.70
N ILE A 50 -7.55 18.89 1.88
CA ILE A 50 -7.63 17.97 3.04
C ILE A 50 -9.08 17.75 3.46
N ASP A 51 -9.85 18.83 3.64
CA ASP A 51 -11.28 18.76 4.02
C ASP A 51 -12.08 17.88 3.04
N ILE A 52 -11.88 18.09 1.73
CA ILE A 52 -12.57 17.35 0.67
C ILE A 52 -12.09 15.89 0.61
N ALA A 53 -10.79 15.64 0.72
CA ALA A 53 -10.19 14.31 0.65
C ALA A 53 -10.74 13.41 1.77
N ASN A 54 -10.73 13.92 3.00
CA ASN A 54 -11.29 13.23 4.17
C ASN A 54 -12.79 12.95 3.99
N THR A 55 -13.55 13.96 3.53
CA THR A 55 -15.00 13.83 3.31
C THR A 55 -15.33 12.79 2.23
N CYS A 56 -14.51 12.72 1.18
CA CYS A 56 -14.70 11.78 0.07
C CYS A 56 -14.01 10.42 0.29
N ASN A 57 -13.32 10.24 1.43
CA ASN A 57 -12.53 9.05 1.74
C ASN A 57 -11.52 8.69 0.63
N VAL A 58 -10.76 9.67 0.16
CA VAL A 58 -9.68 9.52 -0.82
C VAL A 58 -8.39 10.14 -0.28
N SER A 59 -7.23 9.70 -0.77
CA SER A 59 -5.96 10.34 -0.41
C SER A 59 -5.76 11.66 -1.16
N ILE A 60 -5.00 12.57 -0.55
CA ILE A 60 -4.58 13.82 -1.19
C ILE A 60 -3.71 13.53 -2.41
N ASP A 61 -2.86 12.51 -2.32
CA ASP A 61 -1.98 12.08 -3.41
C ASP A 61 -2.77 11.57 -4.60
N TRP A 62 -3.85 10.82 -4.37
CA TRP A 62 -4.74 10.40 -5.44
C TRP A 62 -5.44 11.59 -6.09
N LEU A 63 -5.90 12.59 -5.33
CA LEU A 63 -6.47 13.80 -5.93
C LEU A 63 -5.44 14.55 -6.78
N ALA A 64 -4.22 14.70 -6.27
CA ALA A 64 -3.15 15.47 -6.91
C ALA A 64 -2.57 14.77 -8.15
N TYR A 65 -2.33 13.45 -8.09
CA TYR A 65 -1.57 12.70 -9.09
C TYR A 65 -2.35 11.56 -9.74
N GLY A 66 -3.49 11.15 -9.16
CA GLY A 66 -4.23 9.96 -9.56
C GLY A 66 -3.52 8.68 -9.15
N ASP A 67 -3.85 7.58 -9.82
CA ASP A 67 -3.25 6.26 -9.55
C ASP A 67 -1.75 6.19 -9.87
N LEU A 68 -1.18 7.24 -10.50
CA LEU A 68 0.26 7.39 -10.68
C LEU A 68 1.00 7.51 -9.33
N ALA A 69 0.36 8.03 -8.27
CA ALA A 69 0.95 8.10 -6.94
C ALA A 69 1.01 6.75 -6.20
N ASN A 70 0.24 5.74 -6.62
CA ASN A 70 0.36 4.39 -6.06
C ASN A 70 1.69 3.73 -6.42
N ASN A 71 2.48 4.31 -7.33
CA ASN A 71 3.84 3.85 -7.63
C ASN A 71 4.90 4.44 -6.67
N ASN A 72 4.54 5.38 -5.78
CA ASN A 72 5.46 6.02 -4.84
C ASN A 72 5.06 5.87 -3.36
N HIS A 73 4.05 5.05 -3.03
CA HIS A 73 3.81 4.58 -1.65
C HIS A 73 4.71 3.39 -1.29
N ASP A 74 6.01 3.53 -1.58
CA ASP A 74 7.08 2.61 -1.15
C ASP A 74 7.45 2.74 0.35
N ALA A 75 6.54 3.26 1.17
CA ALA A 75 6.77 3.48 2.60
C ALA A 75 5.95 2.56 3.52
N THR A 76 5.20 1.58 3.01
CA THR A 76 4.54 0.58 3.88
C THR A 76 4.76 -0.89 3.52
N SER A 77 5.35 -1.24 2.37
CA SER A 77 5.84 -2.61 2.10
C SER A 77 6.51 -2.68 0.74
N SER A 78 7.68 -2.07 0.56
CA SER A 78 8.53 -2.51 -0.55
C SER A 78 8.95 -3.94 -0.22
N LEU A 79 8.46 -4.90 -1.00
CA LEU A 79 8.82 -6.30 -0.82
C LEU A 79 10.34 -6.39 -1.01
N ASN A 80 11.08 -6.70 0.06
CA ASN A 80 12.51 -6.97 -0.05
C ASN A 80 12.73 -8.25 -0.87
N GLN A 81 12.85 -8.11 -2.19
CA GLN A 81 12.93 -9.24 -3.13
C GLN A 81 14.15 -10.12 -2.86
N GLU A 82 15.25 -9.53 -2.39
CA GLU A 82 16.46 -10.26 -2.07
C GLU A 82 16.29 -11.11 -0.81
N ALA A 83 15.69 -10.55 0.24
CA ALA A 83 15.35 -11.32 1.44
C ALA A 83 14.40 -12.49 1.12
N LEU A 84 13.43 -12.30 0.22
CA LEU A 84 12.52 -13.37 -0.20
C LEU A 84 13.26 -14.47 -0.96
N ARG A 85 14.14 -14.09 -1.89
CA ARG A 85 14.96 -15.03 -2.67
C ARG A 85 15.85 -15.86 -1.74
N LEU A 86 16.60 -15.23 -0.85
CA LEU A 86 17.48 -15.90 0.11
C LEU A 86 16.69 -16.80 1.07
N SER A 87 15.50 -16.38 1.48
CA SER A 87 14.64 -17.21 2.33
C SER A 87 14.25 -18.51 1.64
N LEU A 88 13.89 -18.45 0.35
CA LEU A 88 13.49 -19.62 -0.41
C LEU A 88 14.67 -20.56 -0.66
N GLU A 89 15.82 -20.03 -1.07
CA GLU A 89 17.05 -20.82 -1.30
C GLU A 89 17.47 -21.57 -0.04
N ASN A 90 17.50 -20.88 1.11
CA ASN A 90 17.86 -21.49 2.38
C ASN A 90 16.87 -22.57 2.83
N ILE A 91 15.57 -22.41 2.56
CA ILE A 91 14.56 -23.42 2.87
C ILE A 91 14.77 -24.67 2.01
N GLU A 92 15.00 -24.51 0.70
CA GLU A 92 15.24 -25.65 -0.20
C GLU A 92 16.52 -26.39 0.18
N ASP A 93 17.62 -25.65 0.38
CA ASP A 93 18.89 -26.22 0.79
C ASP A 93 18.74 -26.99 2.11
N ALA A 94 17.98 -26.46 3.08
CA ALA A 94 17.76 -27.13 4.35
C ALA A 94 16.88 -28.37 4.22
N LEU A 95 15.86 -28.36 3.36
CA LEU A 95 15.01 -29.52 3.07
C LEU A 95 15.79 -30.63 2.37
N ASP A 96 16.58 -30.28 1.36
CA ASP A 96 17.42 -31.22 0.61
C ASP A 96 18.49 -31.84 1.53
N ASN A 97 19.20 -31.03 2.31
CA ASN A 97 20.21 -31.50 3.26
C ASN A 97 19.63 -32.35 4.39
N SER A 98 18.34 -32.19 4.72
CA SER A 98 17.65 -32.99 5.72
C SER A 98 16.88 -34.17 5.13
N ASN A 99 16.90 -34.34 3.81
CA ASN A 99 16.14 -35.34 3.05
C ASN A 99 14.65 -35.33 3.44
N ARG A 100 14.08 -34.13 3.60
CA ARG A 100 12.68 -33.92 3.97
C ARG A 100 11.91 -33.34 2.80
N GLN A 101 10.66 -33.78 2.66
CA GLN A 101 9.70 -33.13 1.78
C GLN A 101 8.65 -32.44 2.64
N MET A 102 8.27 -31.25 2.22
CA MET A 102 7.26 -30.43 2.89
C MET A 102 6.12 -30.14 1.91
N LEU A 103 4.89 -30.13 2.41
CA LEU A 103 3.74 -29.77 1.57
C LEU A 103 3.83 -28.28 1.17
N PRO A 104 3.30 -27.88 0.00
CA PRO A 104 3.39 -26.50 -0.47
C PRO A 104 2.82 -25.47 0.52
N LYS A 105 1.77 -25.84 1.26
CA LYS A 105 1.16 -24.99 2.27
C LYS A 105 2.13 -24.71 3.42
N ASP A 106 2.68 -25.76 3.99
CA ASP A 106 3.57 -25.66 5.17
C ASP A 106 4.89 -24.97 4.80
N LYS A 107 5.36 -25.18 3.55
CA LYS A 107 6.50 -24.46 2.98
C LYS A 107 6.25 -22.96 2.83
N ALA A 108 5.03 -22.56 2.46
CA ALA A 108 4.66 -21.15 2.41
C ALA A 108 4.61 -20.52 3.82
N GLU A 109 4.12 -21.26 4.82
CA GLU A 109 4.13 -20.80 6.22
C GLU A 109 5.57 -20.59 6.72
N LEU A 110 6.46 -21.56 6.45
CA LEU A 110 7.88 -21.44 6.80
C LEU A 110 8.56 -20.28 6.06
N LEU A 111 8.28 -20.10 4.77
CA LEU A 111 8.81 -18.99 3.97
C LEU A 111 8.46 -17.63 4.56
N VAL A 112 7.23 -17.45 5.04
CA VAL A 112 6.80 -16.21 5.69
C VAL A 112 7.60 -15.96 6.97
N VAL A 113 7.84 -16.99 7.78
CA VAL A 113 8.62 -16.87 9.02
C VAL A 113 10.06 -16.49 8.72
N VAL A 114 10.71 -17.23 7.82
CA VAL A 114 12.11 -17.02 7.43
C VAL A 114 12.28 -15.62 6.79
N TYR A 115 11.38 -15.24 5.90
CA TYR A 115 11.36 -13.91 5.28
C TYR A 115 11.25 -12.79 6.30
N ASN A 116 10.34 -12.92 7.28
CA ASN A 116 10.16 -11.91 8.31
C ASN A 116 11.39 -11.75 9.20
N ILE A 117 12.18 -12.81 9.39
CA ILE A 117 13.45 -12.74 10.12
C ILE A 117 14.46 -11.95 9.29
N PHE A 118 14.70 -12.34 8.03
CA PHE A 118 15.60 -11.61 7.13
C PHE A 118 15.21 -10.15 6.93
N ASN A 119 13.91 -9.85 6.90
CA ASN A 119 13.43 -8.48 6.71
C ASN A 119 13.51 -7.63 7.99
N LYS A 120 13.64 -8.25 9.18
CA LYS A 120 13.75 -7.54 10.47
C LYS A 120 15.16 -7.49 11.04
N SER A 121 16.06 -8.35 10.59
CA SER A 121 17.45 -8.40 11.06
C SER A 121 18.43 -8.33 9.90
N GLU A 122 19.46 -7.47 9.99
CA GLU A 122 20.65 -7.49 9.12
C GLU A 122 21.50 -8.78 9.28
N LYS A 123 20.97 -9.83 9.90
CA LYS A 123 21.67 -11.07 10.22
C LYS A 123 21.29 -12.18 9.25
N GLU A 124 22.31 -12.92 8.82
CA GLU A 124 22.15 -14.23 8.20
C GLU A 124 21.55 -15.23 9.22
N ILE A 125 20.53 -15.98 8.80
CA ILE A 125 19.98 -17.09 9.57
C ILE A 125 20.93 -18.28 9.41
N ASP A 126 21.36 -18.88 10.51
CA ASP A 126 22.22 -20.05 10.44
C ASP A 126 21.43 -21.37 10.21
N ASN A 127 22.13 -22.40 9.74
CA ASN A 127 21.56 -23.73 9.47
C ASN A 127 21.01 -24.45 10.73
N SER A 128 21.45 -24.10 11.93
CA SER A 128 20.94 -24.63 13.20
C SER A 128 19.58 -24.01 13.54
N GLU A 129 19.41 -22.70 13.35
CA GLU A 129 18.14 -21.99 13.54
C GLU A 129 17.09 -22.48 12.53
N LEU A 130 17.46 -22.62 11.26
CA LEU A 130 16.57 -23.22 10.24
C LEU A 130 16.13 -24.63 10.61
N LYS A 131 17.04 -25.47 11.12
CA LYS A 131 16.70 -26.82 11.60
C LYS A 131 15.77 -26.82 12.81
N GLN A 132 15.81 -25.80 13.65
CA GLN A 132 14.83 -25.65 14.73
C GLN A 132 13.46 -25.29 14.18
N LEU A 133 13.38 -24.32 13.26
CA LEU A 133 12.13 -23.91 12.61
C LEU A 133 11.48 -25.05 11.84
N LEU A 134 12.26 -25.88 11.14
CA LEU A 134 11.81 -27.11 10.47
C LEU A 134 11.22 -28.17 11.43
N LYS A 135 11.38 -28.05 12.75
CA LYS A 135 10.72 -28.95 13.72
C LYS A 135 9.33 -28.47 14.13
N PHE A 136 9.01 -27.20 13.90
CA PHE A 136 7.73 -26.60 14.27
C PHE A 136 6.72 -26.64 13.13
N VAL A 137 7.16 -27.02 11.92
CA VAL A 137 6.35 -27.14 10.72
C VAL A 137 6.44 -28.61 10.26
N ASN A 138 5.32 -29.34 10.38
CA ASN A 138 5.23 -30.79 10.12
C ASN A 138 4.87 -31.10 8.67
#